data_AF-A0A7Y2DZM9-F1
#
_entry.id   AF-A0A7Y2DZM9-F1
#
_cell.length_a   1.000
_cell.length_b   1.000
_cell.length_c   1.000
_cell.angle_alpha   90.00
_cell.angle_beta   90.00
_cell.angle_gamma   90.00
#
_symmetry.space_group_name_H-M   'P 1'
#
loop_
_entity.id
_entity.type
_entity.pdbx_description
1 polymer ?
#
loop_
_entity_poly.entity_id
_entity_poly.type
_entity_poly.pdbx_seq_one_letter_code
_entity_poly.pdbx_strand_id
1 'polypeptide(L)'
;MDTEKHKNEILDLEHQWEHTDRWKDIKRNYTASDVVKLRGNIRVEHSIAKMGAEKLWDMVNSEDYVQALGALTGNQAMQQVKAGLKAIYCSGWQVAADANLAGQMYPDQSLYP
;
A
#
# COMPACT_ATOMS: atom_id res chain seq x y z
N MET A 1 -16.95 8.09 27.06
CA MET A 1 -15.48 7.98 26.87
C MET A 1 -15.12 7.66 25.42
N ASP A 2 -15.81 6.73 24.75
CA ASP A 2 -15.55 6.40 23.32
C ASP A 2 -15.83 7.54 22.33
N THR A 3 -16.84 8.38 22.58
CA THR A 3 -17.25 9.47 21.69
C THR A 3 -16.21 10.59 21.56
N GLU A 4 -15.57 10.98 22.65
CA GLU A 4 -14.52 12.02 22.63
C GLU A 4 -13.24 11.51 21.96
N LYS A 5 -12.88 10.23 22.16
CA LYS A 5 -11.76 9.60 21.45
C LYS A 5 -11.98 9.60 19.94
N HIS A 6 -13.16 9.19 19.48
CA HIS A 6 -13.49 9.22 18.05
C HIS A 6 -13.48 10.63 17.49
N LYS A 7 -13.98 11.62 18.23
CA LYS A 7 -13.95 13.02 17.82
C LYS A 7 -12.51 13.50 17.60
N ASN A 8 -11.60 13.19 18.52
CA ASN A 8 -10.17 13.54 18.36
C ASN A 8 -9.55 12.83 17.16
N GLU A 9 -9.81 11.53 16.96
CA GLU A 9 -9.29 10.79 15.80
C GLU A 9 -9.80 11.33 14.45
N ILE A 10 -11.03 11.85 14.41
CA ILE A 10 -11.59 12.49 13.22
C ILE A 10 -10.82 13.78 12.94
N LEU A 11 -10.70 14.66 13.93
CA LEU A 11 -10.00 15.94 13.80
C LEU A 11 -8.52 15.75 13.40
N ASP A 12 -7.84 14.78 14.01
CA ASP A 12 -6.46 14.46 13.68
C ASP A 12 -6.32 13.99 12.22
N LEU A 13 -7.27 13.20 11.74
CA LEU A 13 -7.26 12.69 10.36
C LEU A 13 -7.57 13.78 9.34
N GLU A 14 -8.53 14.66 9.65
CA GLU A 14 -8.85 15.84 8.82
C GLU A 14 -7.64 16.76 8.74
N HIS A 15 -7.03 17.08 9.89
CA HIS A 15 -5.82 17.88 9.94
C HIS A 15 -4.69 17.26 9.10
N GLN A 16 -4.46 15.95 9.21
CA GLN A 16 -3.46 15.25 8.39
C GLN A 16 -3.76 15.37 6.89
N TRP A 17 -5.01 15.18 6.46
CA TRP A 17 -5.38 15.27 5.06
C TRP A 17 -5.22 16.67 4.48
N GLU A 18 -5.47 17.71 5.28
CA GLU A 18 -5.37 19.10 4.87
C GLU A 18 -3.92 19.63 4.85
N HIS A 19 -3.10 19.20 5.80
CA HIS A 19 -1.80 19.84 6.08
C HIS A 19 -0.58 19.00 5.64
N THR A 20 -0.79 17.82 5.05
CA THR A 20 0.32 16.96 4.61
C THR A 20 0.40 16.91 3.09
N ASP A 21 1.58 17.23 2.53
CA ASP A 21 1.82 17.18 1.08
C ASP A 21 1.50 15.82 0.44
N ARG A 22 1.62 14.73 1.21
CA ARG A 22 1.25 13.37 0.81
C ARG A 22 -0.16 13.27 0.24
N TRP A 23 -1.07 14.14 0.69
CA TRP A 23 -2.48 14.13 0.31
C TRP A 23 -2.89 15.30 -0.57
N LYS A 24 -1.93 16.15 -0.95
CA LYS A 24 -2.15 17.21 -1.93
C LYS A 24 -2.71 16.59 -3.22
N ASP A 25 -3.76 17.20 -3.76
CA ASP A 25 -4.47 16.76 -4.97
C ASP A 25 -5.20 15.40 -4.87
N ILE A 26 -5.33 14.81 -3.67
CA ILE A 26 -6.09 13.58 -3.45
C ILE A 26 -7.54 13.89 -3.04
N LYS A 27 -8.49 13.61 -3.93
CA LYS A 27 -9.93 13.69 -3.64
C LYS A 27 -10.46 12.40 -3.00
N ARG A 28 -11.19 12.53 -1.89
CA ARG A 28 -11.93 11.45 -1.23
C ARG A 28 -13.42 11.73 -1.32
N ASN A 29 -14.21 10.74 -1.73
CA ASN A 29 -15.68 10.84 -1.77
C ASN A 29 -16.34 10.32 -0.49
N TYR A 30 -15.60 10.38 0.63
CA TYR A 30 -15.99 9.95 1.96
C TYR A 30 -15.31 10.85 3.00
N THR A 31 -15.83 10.88 4.22
CA THR A 31 -15.35 11.75 5.29
C THR A 31 -14.35 11.06 6.22
N ALA A 32 -13.65 11.82 7.05
CA ALA A 32 -12.82 11.25 8.12
C ALA A 32 -13.66 10.47 9.14
N SER A 33 -14.90 10.91 9.38
CA SER A 33 -15.87 10.20 10.23
C SER A 33 -16.19 8.80 9.71
N ASP A 34 -16.39 8.65 8.39
CA ASP A 34 -16.63 7.35 7.75
C ASP A 34 -15.44 6.40 7.97
N VAL A 35 -14.22 6.92 7.91
CA VAL A 35 -12.99 6.13 8.15
C VAL A 35 -12.91 5.69 9.62
N VAL A 36 -13.07 6.62 10.58
CA VAL A 36 -12.96 6.31 12.02
C VAL A 36 -14.03 5.31 12.45
N LYS A 37 -15.25 5.42 11.89
CA LYS A 37 -16.35 4.48 12.13
C LYS A 37 -16.01 3.03 11.75
N LEU A 38 -15.21 2.83 10.69
CA LEU A 38 -14.85 1.50 10.18
C LEU A 38 -13.56 0.93 10.77
N ARG A 39 -12.74 1.75 11.46
CA ARG A 39 -11.45 1.29 12.01
C ARG A 39 -11.55 0.37 13.21
N GLY A 40 -12.68 0.36 13.91
CA GLY A 40 -12.82 -0.30 15.20
C GLY A 40 -11.90 0.28 16.30
N ASN A 41 -11.95 -0.36 17.47
CA ASN A 41 -11.34 0.14 18.69
C ASN A 41 -9.86 -0.25 18.86
N ILE A 42 -9.43 -1.34 18.23
CA ILE A 42 -8.07 -1.89 18.32
C ILE A 42 -7.35 -1.60 17.01
N ARG A 43 -6.16 -1.01 17.08
CA ARG A 43 -5.34 -0.70 15.91
C ARG A 43 -4.24 -1.74 15.76
N VAL A 44 -4.21 -2.38 14.59
CA VAL A 44 -3.10 -3.23 14.16
C VAL A 44 -2.11 -2.34 13.43
N GLU A 45 -0.86 -2.31 13.89
CA GLU A 45 0.19 -1.57 13.21
C GLU A 45 0.70 -2.36 12.01
N HIS A 46 0.77 -1.71 10.85
CA HIS A 46 1.25 -2.31 9.60
C HIS A 46 2.64 -1.76 9.24
N SER A 47 3.64 -2.06 10.08
CA SER A 47 4.96 -1.41 10.02
C SER A 47 5.64 -1.50 8.65
N ILE A 48 5.61 -2.66 7.99
CA ILE A 48 6.21 -2.85 6.66
C ILE A 48 5.48 -2.02 5.61
N ALA A 49 4.15 -1.99 5.66
CA ALA A 49 3.34 -1.21 4.73
C ALA A 49 3.58 0.30 4.90
N LYS A 50 3.68 0.78 6.14
CA LYS A 50 3.98 2.17 6.46
C LYS A 50 5.37 2.57 5.95
N MET A 51 6.41 1.83 6.35
CA MET A 51 7.79 2.09 5.93
C MET A 51 7.96 2.03 4.41
N GLY A 52 7.33 1.05 3.75
CA GLY A 52 7.39 0.89 2.30
C GLY A 52 6.69 2.03 1.56
N ALA A 53 5.51 2.45 2.03
CA ALA A 53 4.76 3.54 1.42
C ALA A 53 5.46 4.90 1.57
N GLU A 54 6.03 5.18 2.75
CA GLU A 54 6.83 6.38 3.01
C GLU A 54 8.07 6.39 2.10
N LYS A 55 8.85 5.31 2.08
CA LYS A 55 10.05 5.19 1.24
C LYS A 55 9.73 5.31 -0.25
N LEU A 56 8.65 4.68 -0.73
CA LEU A 56 8.25 4.76 -2.14
C LEU A 56 7.80 6.17 -2.51
N TRP A 57 7.03 6.83 -1.63
CA TRP A 57 6.61 8.20 -1.84
C TRP A 57 7.82 9.13 -1.98
N ASP A 58 8.81 8.99 -1.10
CA ASP A 58 10.03 9.79 -1.15
C ASP A 58 10.79 9.57 -2.47
N MET A 59 10.98 8.30 -2.89
CA MET A 59 11.67 7.99 -4.15
C MET A 59 10.94 8.54 -5.38
N VAL A 60 9.61 8.41 -5.45
CA VAL A 60 8.81 8.90 -6.59
C VAL A 60 8.85 10.43 -6.72
N ASN A 61 9.04 11.15 -5.61
CA ASN A 61 9.09 12.61 -5.61
C ASN A 61 10.53 13.18 -5.71
N SER A 62 11.57 12.37 -5.52
CA SER A 62 12.96 12.84 -5.48
C SER A 62 13.86 12.25 -6.55
N GLU A 63 13.51 11.11 -7.14
CA GLU A 63 14.29 10.48 -8.22
C GLU A 63 13.66 10.76 -9.59
N ASP A 64 14.47 10.74 -10.66
CA ASP A 64 13.99 10.94 -12.03
C ASP A 64 12.94 9.88 -12.44
N TYR A 65 13.14 8.64 -12.00
CA TYR A 65 12.19 7.53 -12.13
C TYR A 65 12.54 6.40 -11.17
N VAL A 66 11.54 5.56 -10.85
CA VAL A 66 11.71 4.35 -10.03
C VAL A 66 11.42 3.12 -10.89
N GLN A 67 12.47 2.37 -11.22
CA GLN A 67 12.36 1.12 -11.98
C GLN A 67 12.14 -0.09 -11.07
N ALA A 68 11.37 -1.06 -11.56
CA ALA A 68 11.07 -2.32 -10.89
C ALA A 68 10.93 -3.46 -11.90
N LEU A 69 11.12 -4.70 -11.44
CA LEU A 69 10.88 -5.92 -12.22
C LEU A 69 9.84 -6.79 -11.52
N GLY A 70 9.08 -7.55 -12.31
CA GLY A 70 8.13 -8.54 -11.82
C GLY A 70 8.82 -9.62 -10.97
N ALA A 71 8.36 -9.84 -9.74
CA ALA A 71 8.78 -10.94 -8.89
C ALA A 71 7.59 -11.82 -8.51
N LEU A 72 7.68 -13.12 -8.80
CA LEU A 72 6.69 -14.14 -8.41
C LEU A 72 7.19 -15.05 -7.28
N THR A 73 8.45 -14.88 -6.85
CA THR A 73 9.01 -15.56 -5.67
C THR A 73 9.87 -14.62 -4.83
N GLY A 74 10.05 -14.95 -3.55
CA GLY A 74 10.91 -14.17 -2.64
C GLY A 74 12.39 -14.14 -3.06
N ASN A 75 12.90 -15.22 -3.66
CA ASN A 75 14.28 -15.25 -4.15
C ASN A 75 14.51 -14.31 -5.33
N GLN A 76 13.54 -14.18 -6.24
CA GLN A 76 13.62 -13.19 -7.32
C GLN A 76 13.68 -11.77 -6.76
N ALA A 77 12.79 -11.42 -5.83
CA ALA A 77 12.79 -10.12 -5.16
C ALA A 77 14.13 -9.83 -4.44
N MET A 78 14.70 -10.82 -3.74
CA MET A 78 16.00 -10.69 -3.09
C MET A 78 17.13 -10.39 -4.08
N GLN A 79 17.15 -11.07 -5.24
CA GLN A 79 18.18 -10.85 -6.26
C GLN A 79 18.01 -9.50 -6.96
N GLN A 80 16.78 -9.05 -7.19
CA GLN A 80 16.50 -7.71 -7.74
C GLN A 80 17.09 -6.61 -6.85
N VAL A 81 16.90 -6.71 -5.53
CA VAL A 81 17.48 -5.76 -4.57
C VAL A 81 19.01 -5.86 -4.54
N LYS A 82 19.58 -7.08 -4.56
CA LYS A 82 21.04 -7.27 -4.65
C LYS A 82 21.64 -6.69 -5.93
N ALA A 83 20.90 -6.73 -7.03
CA ALA A 83 21.27 -6.13 -8.31
C ALA A 83 21.12 -4.60 -8.34
N GLY A 84 20.63 -3.98 -7.27
CA GLY A 84 20.54 -2.52 -7.12
C GLY A 84 19.17 -1.93 -7.45
N LEU A 85 18.14 -2.74 -7.71
CA LEU A 85 16.77 -2.22 -7.85
C LEU A 85 16.22 -1.74 -6.51
N LYS A 86 15.48 -0.63 -6.54
CA LYS A 86 14.94 0.04 -5.36
C LYS A 86 13.50 -0.32 -5.03
N ALA A 87 12.79 -0.91 -5.99
CA ALA A 87 11.39 -1.32 -5.87
C ALA A 87 11.16 -2.70 -6.51
N ILE A 88 10.11 -3.39 -6.04
CA ILE A 88 9.68 -4.70 -6.53
C ILE A 88 8.29 -4.52 -7.13
N TYR A 89 8.04 -5.10 -8.30
CA TYR A 89 6.72 -5.13 -8.91
C TYR A 89 6.08 -6.50 -8.72
N CYS A 90 4.89 -6.54 -8.12
CA CYS A 90 4.12 -7.78 -7.94
C CYS A 90 3.08 -7.89 -9.07
N SER A 91 3.35 -8.71 -10.08
CA SER A 91 2.47 -8.86 -11.25
C SER A 91 1.34 -9.84 -10.99
N GLY A 92 0.08 -9.39 -11.14
CA GLY A 92 -1.10 -10.25 -11.09
C GLY A 92 -1.08 -11.35 -12.18
N TRP A 93 -0.58 -11.02 -13.38
CA TRP A 93 -0.40 -11.99 -14.46
C TRP A 93 0.58 -13.12 -14.06
N GLN A 94 1.71 -12.80 -13.43
CA GLN A 94 2.67 -13.82 -12.98
C GLN A 94 2.08 -14.70 -11.86
N VAL A 95 1.26 -14.13 -10.98
CA VAL A 95 0.50 -14.88 -9.96
C VAL A 95 -0.49 -15.83 -10.62
N ALA A 96 -1.29 -15.35 -11.59
CA ALA A 96 -2.22 -16.19 -12.35
C ALA A 96 -1.53 -17.37 -13.01
N ALA A 97 -0.38 -17.13 -13.63
CA ALA A 97 0.34 -18.15 -14.37
C ALA A 97 0.99 -19.21 -13.47
N ASP A 98 1.62 -18.82 -12.34
CA ASP A 98 2.57 -19.73 -11.68
C ASP A 98 2.73 -19.56 -10.16
N ALA A 99 1.98 -18.67 -9.50
CA ALA A 99 2.18 -18.40 -8.06
C ALA A 99 0.89 -18.12 -7.26
N ASN A 100 -0.26 -18.61 -7.73
CA ASN A 100 -1.52 -18.48 -7.04
C ASN A 100 -1.82 -19.65 -6.08
N LEU A 101 -2.75 -19.41 -5.15
CA LEU A 101 -3.14 -20.38 -4.13
C LEU A 101 -3.97 -21.57 -4.67
N ALA A 102 -4.51 -21.50 -5.89
CA ALA A 102 -5.24 -22.61 -6.50
C ALA A 102 -4.30 -23.66 -7.12
N GLY A 103 -3.00 -23.37 -7.26
CA GLY A 103 -2.01 -24.27 -7.85
C GLY A 103 -2.31 -24.62 -9.32
N GLN A 104 -3.05 -23.76 -10.02
CA GLN A 104 -3.38 -23.91 -11.44
C GLN A 104 -2.72 -22.81 -12.25
N MET A 105 -2.41 -23.10 -13.51
CA MET A 105 -1.99 -22.09 -14.46
C MET A 105 -3.23 -21.41 -15.07
N TYR A 106 -3.35 -20.11 -14.88
CA TYR A 106 -4.45 -19.29 -15.41
C TYR A 106 -3.96 -18.21 -16.38
N PRO A 107 -4.82 -17.77 -17.32
CA PRO A 107 -4.66 -16.48 -17.98
C PRO A 107 -4.98 -15.33 -17.01
N ASP A 108 -4.62 -14.10 -17.41
CA ASP A 108 -4.93 -12.88 -16.65
C ASP A 108 -6.40 -12.45 -16.83
N GLN A 109 -7.28 -13.20 -16.17
CA GLN A 109 -8.73 -13.01 -16.16
C GLN A 109 -9.31 -13.07 -14.74
N SER A 110 -8.49 -12.73 -13.73
CA SER A 110 -8.89 -12.69 -12.31
C SER A 110 -9.55 -13.98 -11.79
N LEU A 111 -9.03 -15.14 -12.22
CA LEU A 111 -9.57 -16.47 -11.87
C LEU A 111 -9.02 -17.03 -10.55
N TYR A 112 -7.91 -16.49 -10.07
CA TYR A 112 -7.22 -17.00 -8.89
C TYR A 112 -7.77 -16.39 -7.58
N PRO A 113 -7.76 -17.15 -6.46
CA PRO A 113 -8.07 -16.63 -5.12
C PRO A 113 -7.06 -15.61 -4.61
#